data_AF-A0A800MEI9-F1
#
_entry.id   AF-A0A800MEI9-F1
#
_cell.length_a   1.000
_cell.length_b   1.000
_cell.length_c   1.000
_cell.angle_alpha   90.00
_cell.angle_beta   90.00
_cell.angle_gamma   90.00
#
_symmetry.space_group_name_H-M   'P 1'
#
loop_
_entity.id
_entity.type
_entity.pdbx_description
1 polymer ?
#
loop_
_entity_poly.entity_id
_entity_poly.type
_entity_poly.pdbx_seq_one_letter_code
_entity_poly.pdbx_strand_id
1 'polypeptide(L)'
;MKTHNNTRNACILAVVLAMGTGAASAQTTIAGTAGGNDSWNDPTNWDAGVPSGAIDAIVSGGVWAQVNNASTLTYSGSLTLNANSTLTMAGATGSESAVWGVSGITMNAGSEIQVNVSIGVDFPAITLLGDAKLSSLFGASDWETDNCSAITGAHTLTLEHFNGHTINLNAANGFSELIIDTLDRWNLHATVAGSLGTGNVTINPRPDGRSASLYFDANDAMADTATLTLNGSPGQGGFSGNGSDYVILNADDTIAALYVYGVQQPAGAYTNSEAWISGNGTLTVASSAGPIGTNYCGPAIMNSANQSAVISAIGVDQAGGHSLELTAARLPVNQFGYFLVSMTQGYGANFGGSQGSLCLRGQIGGFYQGVRNSRAAGTFTLDVDTLVIPQPGGPVGIQPGETWNFQAWFRDRNPNQTTNFTNGISILFQ
;
A
#
# COMPACT_ATOMS: atom_id res chain seq x y z
N MET A 1 1.58 -46.27 45.29
CA MET A 1 0.44 -46.38 44.36
C MET A 1 0.09 -44.98 43.90
N LYS A 2 0.91 -44.43 43.01
CA LYS A 2 0.69 -44.27 41.56
C LYS A 2 -0.41 -43.26 41.21
N THR A 3 0.08 -42.06 40.95
CA THR A 3 -0.52 -40.86 40.38
C THR A 3 -1.07 -41.10 38.96
N HIS A 4 -2.25 -40.57 38.67
CA HIS A 4 -2.83 -40.54 37.32
C HIS A 4 -2.51 -39.20 36.65
N ASN A 5 -1.49 -39.19 35.78
CA ASN A 5 -1.27 -38.13 34.81
C ASN A 5 -2.18 -38.38 33.60
N ASN A 6 -3.01 -37.39 33.28
CA ASN A 6 -3.96 -37.41 32.17
C ASN A 6 -3.34 -36.67 30.98
N THR A 7 -2.53 -37.35 30.17
CA THR A 7 -2.01 -36.83 28.90
C THR A 7 -3.07 -37.00 27.82
N ARG A 8 -3.73 -35.90 27.46
CA ARG A 8 -4.59 -35.82 26.26
C ARG A 8 -3.71 -35.78 25.01
N ASN A 9 -3.90 -36.78 24.14
CA ASN A 9 -3.31 -36.88 22.81
C ASN A 9 -3.64 -35.64 21.95
N ALA A 10 -2.62 -34.89 21.55
CA ALA A 10 -2.72 -33.96 20.44
C ALA A 10 -2.48 -34.73 19.13
N CYS A 11 -3.53 -34.86 18.32
CA CYS A 11 -3.45 -35.42 16.98
C CYS A 11 -2.86 -34.34 16.05
N ILE A 12 -1.57 -34.42 15.75
CA ILE A 12 -0.90 -33.54 14.78
C ILE A 12 -1.25 -34.04 13.39
N LEU A 13 -2.08 -33.28 12.69
CA LEU A 13 -2.39 -33.47 11.28
C LEU A 13 -1.16 -33.04 10.46
N ALA A 14 -0.31 -34.00 10.09
CA ALA A 14 0.80 -33.75 9.18
C ALA A 14 0.26 -33.54 7.75
N VAL A 15 0.25 -32.29 7.30
CA VAL A 15 0.08 -31.96 5.88
C VAL A 15 1.36 -32.39 5.17
N VAL A 16 1.30 -33.52 4.46
CA VAL A 16 2.36 -33.93 3.54
C VAL A 16 2.23 -33.04 2.31
N LEU A 17 3.09 -32.02 2.18
CA LEU A 17 3.30 -31.35 0.91
C LEU A 17 3.81 -32.40 -0.08
N ALA A 18 3.02 -32.69 -1.12
CA ALA A 18 3.48 -33.46 -2.25
C ALA A 18 4.57 -32.63 -2.96
N MET A 19 5.83 -32.88 -2.63
CA MET A 19 6.96 -32.41 -3.42
C MET A 19 6.91 -33.18 -4.75
N GLY A 20 6.41 -32.51 -5.79
CA GLY A 20 6.48 -33.05 -7.15
C GLY A 20 7.94 -33.31 -7.48
N THR A 21 8.25 -34.54 -7.89
CA THR A 21 9.54 -34.92 -8.45
C THR A 21 9.65 -34.36 -9.87
N GLY A 22 9.71 -33.04 -10.01
CA GLY A 22 10.30 -32.43 -11.19
C GLY A 22 11.80 -32.67 -11.12
N ALA A 23 12.41 -33.20 -12.17
CA ALA A 23 13.86 -33.13 -12.28
C ALA A 23 14.26 -31.66 -12.12
N ALA A 24 15.17 -31.35 -11.20
CA ALA A 24 15.72 -30.00 -11.09
C ALA A 24 16.24 -29.62 -12.48
N SER A 25 15.91 -28.40 -12.94
CA SER A 25 16.44 -27.92 -14.21
C SER A 25 17.97 -28.02 -14.19
N ALA A 26 18.57 -28.25 -15.35
CA ALA A 26 20.02 -28.09 -15.44
C ALA A 26 20.34 -26.64 -15.05
N GLN A 27 21.41 -26.42 -14.30
CA GLN A 27 21.82 -25.08 -13.87
C GLN A 27 23.30 -24.86 -14.18
N THR A 28 23.67 -23.62 -14.42
CA THR A 28 25.04 -23.16 -14.51
C THR A 28 25.20 -21.94 -13.62
N THR A 29 26.33 -21.87 -12.92
CA THR A 29 26.61 -20.83 -11.93
C THR A 29 27.87 -20.08 -12.32
N ILE A 30 27.76 -18.75 -12.43
CA ILE A 30 28.93 -17.89 -12.55
C ILE A 30 29.49 -17.62 -11.14
N ALA A 31 30.76 -17.94 -10.94
CA ALA A 31 31.46 -17.84 -9.65
C ALA A 31 32.59 -16.79 -9.69
N GLY A 32 33.39 -16.71 -8.62
CA GLY A 32 34.37 -15.64 -8.38
C GLY A 32 35.30 -15.30 -9.56
N THR A 33 35.70 -14.03 -9.60
CA THR A 33 36.36 -13.27 -10.70
C THR A 33 35.50 -12.83 -11.88
N ALA A 34 34.21 -12.57 -11.70
CA ALA A 34 33.49 -11.80 -12.72
C ALA A 34 33.89 -10.30 -12.63
N GLY A 35 34.81 -9.94 -13.51
CA GLY A 35 35.34 -8.60 -13.76
C GLY A 35 35.96 -8.58 -15.16
N GLY A 36 36.13 -7.40 -15.74
CA GLY A 36 36.48 -7.24 -17.15
C GLY A 36 35.25 -7.01 -18.04
N ASN A 37 35.50 -6.59 -19.28
CA ASN A 37 34.47 -6.00 -20.12
C ASN A 37 33.35 -6.96 -20.57
N ASP A 38 33.42 -8.29 -20.39
CA ASP A 38 32.39 -9.24 -20.88
C ASP A 38 32.42 -10.58 -20.10
N SER A 39 32.43 -10.51 -18.77
CA SER A 39 32.60 -11.69 -17.90
C SER A 39 31.50 -12.75 -18.06
N TRP A 40 30.31 -12.38 -18.55
CA TRP A 40 29.21 -13.30 -18.80
C TRP A 40 29.52 -14.30 -19.93
N ASN A 41 30.15 -13.85 -21.01
CA ASN A 41 30.41 -14.69 -22.19
C ASN A 41 31.72 -15.47 -22.11
N ASP A 42 32.46 -15.35 -21.01
CA ASP A 42 33.64 -16.17 -20.76
C ASP A 42 33.23 -17.53 -20.14
N PRO A 43 33.37 -18.65 -20.87
CA PRO A 43 32.96 -19.96 -20.37
C PRO A 43 33.77 -20.43 -19.15
N THR A 44 34.94 -19.82 -18.87
CA THR A 44 35.75 -20.18 -17.71
C THR A 44 35.17 -19.66 -16.39
N ASN A 45 34.24 -18.69 -16.45
CA ASN A 45 33.57 -18.16 -15.28
C ASN A 45 32.37 -19.02 -14.83
N TRP A 46 31.91 -19.94 -15.68
CA TRP A 46 30.73 -20.78 -15.45
C TRP A 46 31.11 -22.24 -15.14
N ASP A 47 30.50 -22.82 -14.11
CA ASP A 47 30.76 -24.22 -13.70
C ASP A 47 30.25 -25.27 -14.71
N ALA A 48 29.22 -24.94 -15.48
CA ALA A 48 28.61 -25.78 -16.49
C ALA A 48 28.52 -25.09 -17.88
N GLY A 49 29.41 -24.12 -18.13
CA GLY A 49 29.45 -23.35 -19.37
C GLY A 49 28.45 -22.18 -19.41
N VAL A 50 28.60 -21.29 -20.40
CA VAL A 50 27.73 -20.12 -20.58
C VAL A 50 26.27 -20.56 -20.73
N PRO A 51 25.30 -19.91 -20.06
CA PRO A 51 23.88 -20.25 -20.15
C PRO A 51 23.41 -20.36 -21.60
N SER A 52 22.79 -21.48 -21.95
CA SER A 52 22.20 -21.72 -23.26
C SER A 52 21.12 -22.80 -23.19
N GLY A 53 20.08 -22.70 -24.03
CA GLY A 53 18.95 -23.63 -24.01
C GLY A 53 18.14 -23.54 -22.71
N ALA A 54 17.58 -24.65 -22.22
CA ALA A 54 16.67 -24.64 -21.07
C ALA A 54 17.37 -24.64 -19.69
N ILE A 55 18.58 -24.11 -19.59
CA ILE A 55 19.39 -24.10 -18.36
C ILE A 55 19.06 -22.90 -17.48
N ASP A 56 19.04 -23.10 -16.16
CA ASP A 56 18.98 -22.01 -15.18
C ASP A 56 20.37 -21.34 -15.05
N ALA A 57 20.39 -20.01 -15.04
CA ALA A 57 21.60 -19.20 -14.83
C ALA A 57 21.61 -18.63 -13.42
N ILE A 58 22.72 -18.82 -12.70
CA ILE A 58 22.88 -18.34 -11.32
C ILE A 58 24.10 -17.43 -11.24
N VAL A 59 23.90 -16.18 -10.84
CA VAL A 59 24.99 -15.27 -10.46
C VAL A 59 25.26 -15.43 -8.97
N SER A 60 26.47 -15.87 -8.61
CA SER A 60 26.85 -16.09 -7.20
C SER A 60 26.82 -14.80 -6.39
N GLY A 61 26.66 -14.91 -5.07
CA GLY A 61 26.60 -13.74 -4.20
C GLY A 61 27.88 -12.91 -4.25
N GLY A 62 27.74 -11.57 -4.31
CA GLY A 62 28.86 -10.64 -4.42
C GLY A 62 29.56 -10.61 -5.79
N VAL A 63 29.07 -11.34 -6.79
CA VAL A 63 29.67 -11.39 -8.13
C VAL A 63 29.09 -10.30 -9.03
N TRP A 64 29.96 -9.64 -9.80
CA TRP A 64 29.58 -8.67 -10.83
C TRP A 64 29.76 -9.25 -12.24
N ALA A 65 28.66 -9.72 -12.84
CA ALA A 65 28.66 -10.24 -14.20
C ALA A 65 28.35 -9.12 -15.20
N GLN A 66 29.15 -9.01 -16.26
CA GLN A 66 28.93 -8.05 -17.34
C GLN A 66 28.76 -8.77 -18.67
N VAL A 67 27.71 -8.41 -19.39
CA VAL A 67 27.41 -8.81 -20.75
C VAL A 67 27.71 -7.62 -21.65
N ASN A 68 28.51 -7.77 -22.70
CA ASN A 68 28.97 -6.62 -23.48
C ASN A 68 28.96 -6.78 -24.99
N ASN A 69 28.47 -7.92 -25.49
CA ASN A 69 28.28 -8.09 -26.93
C ASN A 69 27.20 -9.12 -27.28
N ALA A 70 26.89 -9.14 -28.58
CA ALA A 70 25.88 -9.97 -29.21
C ALA A 70 26.19 -11.49 -29.22
N SER A 71 27.34 -11.93 -28.70
CA SER A 71 27.68 -13.36 -28.65
C SER A 71 26.96 -14.10 -27.53
N THR A 72 26.21 -13.37 -26.69
CA THR A 72 25.40 -13.91 -25.60
C THR A 72 24.39 -14.92 -26.13
N LEU A 73 24.54 -16.16 -25.70
CA LEU A 73 23.66 -17.24 -26.10
C LEU A 73 22.28 -17.06 -25.46
N THR A 74 21.24 -17.36 -26.22
CA THR A 74 19.86 -17.38 -25.71
C THR A 74 19.64 -18.60 -24.82
N TYR A 75 18.96 -18.40 -23.70
CA TYR A 75 18.53 -19.45 -22.79
C TYR A 75 17.10 -19.18 -22.31
N SER A 76 16.41 -20.23 -21.86
CA SER A 76 14.99 -20.18 -21.47
C SER A 76 14.72 -20.74 -20.08
N GLY A 77 15.75 -21.11 -19.32
CA GLY A 77 15.61 -21.34 -17.89
C GLY A 77 15.45 -20.02 -17.13
N SER A 78 15.55 -20.08 -15.82
CA SER A 78 15.47 -18.91 -14.94
C SER A 78 16.80 -18.20 -14.77
N LEU A 79 16.76 -16.93 -14.38
CA LEU A 79 17.93 -16.18 -13.91
C LEU A 79 17.81 -15.94 -12.40
N THR A 80 18.84 -16.30 -11.63
CA THR A 80 18.92 -15.99 -10.21
C THR A 80 20.11 -15.09 -9.92
N LEU A 81 19.86 -13.92 -9.34
CA LEU A 81 20.86 -13.03 -8.77
C LEU A 81 20.91 -13.25 -7.26
N ASN A 82 22.00 -13.82 -6.75
CA ASN A 82 22.20 -14.03 -5.32
C ASN A 82 22.53 -12.72 -4.59
N ALA A 83 22.61 -12.79 -3.27
CA ALA A 83 22.79 -11.60 -2.45
C ALA A 83 24.01 -10.76 -2.87
N ASN A 84 23.80 -9.46 -3.03
CA ASN A 84 24.81 -8.48 -3.44
C ASN A 84 25.48 -8.76 -4.81
N SER A 85 24.85 -9.54 -5.69
CA SER A 85 25.35 -9.73 -7.05
C SER A 85 24.83 -8.66 -8.00
N THR A 86 25.63 -8.28 -8.99
CA THR A 86 25.24 -7.31 -10.01
C THR A 86 25.33 -7.94 -11.40
N LEU A 87 24.30 -7.77 -12.22
CA LEU A 87 24.33 -8.08 -13.65
C LEU A 87 24.29 -6.78 -14.45
N THR A 88 25.32 -6.50 -15.24
CA THR A 88 25.36 -5.35 -16.14
C THR A 88 25.19 -5.82 -17.57
N MET A 89 24.17 -5.33 -18.25
CA MET A 89 24.02 -5.44 -19.71
C MET A 89 24.54 -4.15 -20.32
N ALA A 90 25.65 -4.22 -21.04
CA ALA A 90 26.30 -3.07 -21.66
C ALA A 90 26.65 -3.32 -23.13
N GLY A 91 27.04 -2.28 -23.84
CA GLY A 91 27.68 -2.42 -25.15
C GLY A 91 26.71 -2.63 -26.30
N ALA A 92 26.99 -3.62 -27.14
CA ALA A 92 26.25 -3.82 -28.38
C ALA A 92 24.88 -4.48 -28.15
N THR A 93 23.93 -4.19 -29.04
CA THR A 93 22.66 -4.94 -29.16
C THR A 93 22.94 -6.44 -29.20
N GLY A 94 22.16 -7.21 -28.45
CA GLY A 94 22.32 -8.62 -28.17
C GLY A 94 22.72 -8.91 -26.71
N SER A 95 23.28 -7.95 -25.99
CA SER A 95 23.60 -8.07 -24.54
C SER A 95 22.34 -8.27 -23.67
N GLU A 96 21.20 -7.75 -24.11
CA GLU A 96 19.89 -7.94 -23.48
C GLU A 96 19.41 -9.40 -23.47
N SER A 97 20.03 -10.27 -24.28
CA SER A 97 19.78 -11.73 -24.27
C SER A 97 20.07 -12.39 -22.92
N ALA A 98 20.78 -11.72 -22.01
CA ALA A 98 20.97 -12.20 -20.65
C ALA A 98 19.68 -12.21 -19.82
N VAL A 99 18.67 -11.42 -20.19
CA VAL A 99 17.36 -11.36 -19.52
C VAL A 99 16.19 -11.64 -20.47
N TRP A 100 16.39 -11.60 -21.79
CA TRP A 100 15.33 -11.94 -22.75
C TRP A 100 15.15 -13.45 -22.91
N GLY A 101 13.89 -13.89 -22.94
CA GLY A 101 13.52 -15.29 -23.16
C GLY A 101 13.63 -16.19 -21.93
N VAL A 102 14.16 -15.67 -20.80
CA VAL A 102 14.24 -16.41 -19.53
C VAL A 102 12.86 -16.58 -18.93
N SER A 103 12.63 -17.69 -18.22
CA SER A 103 11.31 -18.01 -17.65
C SER A 103 10.91 -17.09 -16.48
N GLY A 104 11.86 -16.35 -15.92
CA GLY A 104 11.68 -15.41 -14.82
C GLY A 104 13.02 -15.07 -14.19
N ILE A 105 13.04 -13.97 -13.42
CA ILE A 105 14.22 -13.48 -12.71
C ILE A 105 13.95 -13.54 -11.21
N THR A 106 14.89 -14.06 -10.43
CA THR A 106 14.86 -14.02 -8.97
C THR A 106 15.97 -13.11 -8.47
N MET A 107 15.61 -12.10 -7.67
CA MET A 107 16.55 -11.11 -7.12
C MET A 107 16.61 -11.24 -5.60
N ASN A 108 17.78 -11.55 -5.05
CA ASN A 108 18.01 -11.61 -3.61
C ASN A 108 18.49 -10.26 -3.05
N ALA A 109 18.58 -10.16 -1.73
CA ALA A 109 18.97 -8.93 -1.03
C ALA A 109 20.27 -8.31 -1.56
N GLY A 110 20.21 -7.02 -1.90
CA GLY A 110 21.32 -6.23 -2.43
C GLY A 110 21.68 -6.52 -3.89
N SER A 111 20.92 -7.35 -4.60
CA SER A 111 21.19 -7.62 -6.03
C SER A 111 20.75 -6.47 -6.93
N GLU A 112 21.47 -6.29 -8.04
CA GLU A 112 21.23 -5.20 -8.99
C GLU A 112 21.27 -5.69 -10.44
N ILE A 113 20.35 -5.19 -11.28
CA ILE A 113 20.49 -5.24 -12.74
C ILE A 113 20.77 -3.83 -13.25
N GLN A 114 21.83 -3.69 -14.04
CA GLN A 114 22.25 -2.44 -14.65
C GLN A 114 22.09 -2.52 -16.17
N VAL A 115 21.36 -1.57 -16.75
CA VAL A 115 21.10 -1.47 -18.19
C VAL A 115 21.97 -0.36 -18.79
N ASN A 116 22.66 -0.68 -19.88
CA ASN A 116 23.48 0.24 -20.66
C ASN A 116 23.59 -0.23 -22.12
N VAL A 117 22.45 -0.56 -22.71
CA VAL A 117 22.30 -1.00 -24.11
C VAL A 117 21.44 -0.01 -24.87
N SER A 118 21.67 0.15 -26.17
CA SER A 118 20.91 1.09 -27.04
C SER A 118 19.62 0.47 -27.59
N ILE A 119 18.88 -0.17 -26.69
CA ILE A 119 17.56 -0.74 -26.94
C ILE A 119 16.82 -0.87 -25.61
N GLY A 120 15.51 -0.60 -25.62
CA GLY A 120 14.64 -0.90 -24.50
C GLY A 120 14.61 -2.38 -24.13
N VAL A 121 14.62 -2.68 -22.83
CA VAL A 121 14.62 -4.04 -22.29
C VAL A 121 13.23 -4.44 -21.80
N ASP A 122 12.67 -5.48 -22.39
CA ASP A 122 11.48 -6.15 -21.86
C ASP A 122 11.86 -7.16 -20.76
N PHE A 123 11.68 -6.76 -19.50
CA PHE A 123 11.92 -7.64 -18.36
C PHE A 123 10.78 -8.66 -18.20
N PRO A 124 11.09 -9.97 -18.08
CA PRO A 124 10.11 -10.98 -17.71
C PRO A 124 9.69 -10.82 -16.25
N ALA A 125 8.86 -11.72 -15.73
CA ALA A 125 8.43 -11.66 -14.33
C ALA A 125 9.64 -11.70 -13.38
N ILE A 126 9.67 -10.77 -12.42
CA ILE A 126 10.70 -10.67 -11.40
C ILE A 126 10.12 -11.11 -10.05
N THR A 127 10.87 -11.90 -9.29
CA THR A 127 10.56 -12.27 -7.91
C THR A 127 11.64 -11.71 -6.99
N LEU A 128 11.27 -10.81 -6.11
CA LEU A 128 12.11 -10.26 -5.05
C LEU A 128 12.09 -11.21 -3.85
N LEU A 129 13.28 -11.64 -3.41
CA LEU A 129 13.50 -12.37 -2.16
C LEU A 129 14.26 -11.51 -1.13
N GLY A 130 14.52 -10.26 -1.47
CA GLY A 130 15.14 -9.23 -0.64
C GLY A 130 15.14 -7.91 -1.40
N ASP A 131 15.58 -6.84 -0.72
CA ASP A 131 15.68 -5.52 -1.34
C ASP A 131 16.60 -5.57 -2.57
N ALA A 132 16.17 -4.99 -3.68
CA ALA A 132 16.87 -5.12 -4.96
C ALA A 132 16.76 -3.84 -5.78
N LYS A 133 17.63 -3.73 -6.79
CA LYS A 133 17.76 -2.51 -7.60
C LYS A 133 17.74 -2.80 -9.10
N LEU A 134 17.01 -1.98 -9.85
CA LEU A 134 17.16 -1.85 -11.30
C LEU A 134 17.72 -0.46 -11.58
N SER A 135 18.71 -0.36 -12.45
CA SER A 135 19.32 0.91 -12.78
C SER A 135 19.79 1.00 -14.22
N SER A 136 19.99 2.22 -14.70
CA SER A 136 20.69 2.47 -15.97
C SER A 136 22.00 3.21 -15.75
N LEU A 137 23.01 2.90 -16.56
CA LEU A 137 24.29 3.59 -16.53
C LEU A 137 24.35 4.71 -17.57
N PHE A 138 25.31 5.63 -17.40
CA PHE A 138 25.62 6.63 -18.43
C PHE A 138 26.07 5.94 -19.74
N GLY A 139 25.40 6.26 -20.84
CA GLY A 139 25.85 5.84 -22.16
C GLY A 139 24.73 5.43 -23.12
N ALA A 140 24.69 4.15 -23.44
CA ALA A 140 23.92 3.64 -24.56
C ALA A 140 22.40 3.59 -24.31
N SER A 141 21.97 3.50 -23.05
CA SER A 141 20.55 3.42 -22.66
C SER A 141 19.84 4.77 -22.57
N ASP A 142 20.49 5.86 -22.96
CA ASP A 142 19.88 7.19 -22.95
C ASP A 142 18.61 7.19 -23.81
N TRP A 143 17.49 7.71 -23.27
CA TRP A 143 16.18 7.76 -23.93
C TRP A 143 15.53 6.42 -24.29
N GLU A 144 16.12 5.30 -23.87
CA GLU A 144 15.51 3.99 -24.06
C GLU A 144 14.33 3.77 -23.12
N THR A 145 13.51 2.75 -23.42
CA THR A 145 12.30 2.43 -22.66
C THR A 145 12.30 0.95 -22.26
N ASP A 146 12.40 0.69 -20.96
CA ASP A 146 12.26 -0.67 -20.44
C ASP A 146 10.83 -0.93 -20.00
N ASN A 147 10.38 -2.18 -20.21
CA ASN A 147 9.06 -2.63 -19.83
C ASN A 147 9.18 -3.71 -18.77
N CYS A 148 8.56 -3.49 -17.62
CA CYS A 148 8.51 -4.49 -16.56
C CYS A 148 7.20 -5.28 -16.65
N SER A 149 7.34 -6.60 -16.73
CA SER A 149 6.27 -7.53 -16.35
C SER A 149 6.02 -7.46 -14.83
N ALA A 150 5.19 -8.36 -14.29
CA ALA A 150 4.91 -8.41 -12.85
C ALA A 150 6.20 -8.62 -12.02
N ILE A 151 6.41 -7.73 -11.05
CA ILE A 151 7.43 -7.80 -10.01
C ILE A 151 6.74 -8.17 -8.70
N THR A 152 7.08 -9.33 -8.14
CA THR A 152 6.45 -9.88 -6.94
C THR A 152 7.43 -9.96 -5.77
N GLY A 153 6.92 -10.07 -4.54
CA GLY A 153 7.73 -10.17 -3.32
C GLY A 153 7.74 -8.85 -2.53
N ALA A 154 7.33 -8.91 -1.26
CA ALA A 154 7.13 -7.75 -0.39
C ALA A 154 8.47 -7.24 0.19
N HIS A 155 9.27 -6.67 -0.70
CA HIS A 155 10.57 -6.06 -0.41
C HIS A 155 10.67 -4.67 -1.05
N THR A 156 11.79 -3.98 -0.80
CA THR A 156 12.09 -2.70 -1.44
C THR A 156 12.57 -2.92 -2.87
N LEU A 157 11.96 -2.23 -3.82
CA LEU A 157 12.50 -2.05 -5.17
C LEU A 157 13.07 -0.65 -5.30
N THR A 158 14.35 -0.54 -5.63
CA THR A 158 14.97 0.74 -6.02
C THR A 158 15.07 0.81 -7.53
N LEU A 159 14.56 1.88 -8.12
CA LEU A 159 14.75 2.24 -9.52
C LEU A 159 15.63 3.47 -9.59
N GLU A 160 16.75 3.40 -10.30
CA GLU A 160 17.68 4.52 -10.43
C GLU A 160 18.14 4.66 -11.88
N HIS A 161 17.58 5.64 -12.60
CA HIS A 161 17.85 5.80 -14.03
C HIS A 161 18.38 7.18 -14.42
N PHE A 162 18.70 7.32 -15.71
CA PHE A 162 19.53 8.39 -16.25
C PHE A 162 18.99 8.91 -17.60
N ASN A 163 19.14 10.22 -17.84
CA ASN A 163 19.04 10.93 -19.13
C ASN A 163 17.96 10.46 -20.11
N GLY A 164 16.69 10.71 -19.78
CA GLY A 164 15.57 10.42 -20.68
C GLY A 164 15.04 9.01 -20.63
N HIS A 165 15.72 8.10 -19.91
CA HIS A 165 15.29 6.72 -19.78
C HIS A 165 13.86 6.63 -19.24
N THR A 166 13.10 5.68 -19.76
CA THR A 166 11.71 5.44 -19.39
C THR A 166 11.55 4.04 -18.84
N ILE A 167 10.86 3.89 -17.71
CA ILE A 167 10.46 2.59 -17.16
C ILE A 167 8.95 2.51 -17.15
N ASN A 168 8.38 1.45 -17.74
CA ASN A 168 6.96 1.17 -17.70
C ASN A 168 6.67 0.00 -16.75
N LEU A 169 5.90 0.24 -15.68
CA LEU A 169 5.39 -0.80 -14.79
C LEU A 169 4.04 -1.30 -15.32
N ASN A 170 4.08 -2.31 -16.20
CA ASN A 170 2.93 -2.76 -17.00
C ASN A 170 2.05 -3.84 -16.33
N ALA A 171 2.26 -4.10 -15.05
CA ALA A 171 1.53 -5.10 -14.27
C ALA A 171 1.32 -4.62 -12.83
N ALA A 172 0.30 -5.19 -12.18
CA ALA A 172 0.18 -5.05 -10.73
C ALA A 172 1.38 -5.73 -10.05
N ASN A 173 2.01 -5.02 -9.11
CA ASN A 173 3.26 -5.43 -8.48
C ASN A 173 3.09 -5.68 -6.98
N GLY A 174 4.02 -6.45 -6.40
CA GLY A 174 3.96 -6.93 -5.02
C GLY A 174 5.07 -6.41 -4.10
N PHE A 175 5.91 -5.49 -4.55
CA PHE A 175 6.92 -4.84 -3.70
C PHE A 175 6.25 -3.94 -2.66
N SER A 176 6.83 -3.89 -1.45
CA SER A 176 6.26 -3.18 -0.31
C SER A 176 6.82 -1.77 -0.11
N GLU A 177 7.82 -1.39 -0.89
CA GLU A 177 8.40 -0.05 -0.93
C GLU A 177 9.01 0.16 -2.31
N LEU A 178 8.80 1.34 -2.89
CA LEU A 178 9.40 1.78 -4.14
C LEU A 178 10.24 3.03 -3.91
N ILE A 179 11.53 2.92 -4.17
CA ILE A 179 12.46 4.03 -4.12
C ILE A 179 12.82 4.44 -5.54
N ILE A 180 12.53 5.68 -5.88
CA ILE A 180 12.76 6.27 -7.20
C ILE A 180 13.92 7.26 -7.03
N ASP A 181 15.14 6.75 -7.24
CA ASP A 181 16.37 7.51 -7.16
C ASP A 181 16.71 8.13 -8.52
N THR A 182 17.45 9.23 -8.50
CA THR A 182 17.77 9.98 -9.71
C THR A 182 19.28 10.16 -9.88
N LEU A 183 19.86 9.53 -10.91
CA LEU A 183 21.20 9.89 -11.40
C LEU A 183 21.16 11.07 -12.38
N ASP A 184 20.14 11.14 -13.23
CA ASP A 184 19.72 12.31 -14.01
C ASP A 184 18.24 12.13 -14.39
N ARG A 185 17.66 13.08 -15.11
CA ARG A 185 16.22 13.14 -15.42
C ARG A 185 15.74 11.88 -16.14
N TRP A 186 14.66 11.26 -15.69
CA TRP A 186 14.09 10.04 -16.27
C TRP A 186 12.57 9.97 -16.01
N ASN A 187 11.87 9.01 -16.62
CA ASN A 187 10.42 8.86 -16.53
C ASN A 187 10.04 7.48 -15.97
N LEU A 188 9.10 7.45 -15.02
CA LEU A 188 8.49 6.23 -14.52
C LEU A 188 6.99 6.26 -14.81
N HIS A 189 6.49 5.28 -15.55
CA HIS A 189 5.08 5.15 -15.91
C HIS A 189 4.40 4.02 -15.14
N ALA A 190 3.38 4.40 -14.38
CA ALA A 190 2.49 3.53 -13.65
C ALA A 190 1.25 3.24 -14.51
N THR A 191 1.33 2.23 -15.38
CA THR A 191 0.41 2.07 -16.54
C THR A 191 -0.81 1.20 -16.26
N VAL A 192 -0.88 0.56 -15.09
CA VAL A 192 -2.02 -0.26 -14.66
C VAL A 192 -2.29 -0.08 -13.15
N ALA A 193 -3.48 -0.47 -12.70
CA ALA A 193 -3.83 -0.52 -11.29
C ALA A 193 -2.85 -1.42 -10.50
N GLY A 194 -2.40 -0.96 -9.33
CA GLY A 194 -1.43 -1.63 -8.47
C GLY A 194 0.00 -1.68 -9.01
N SER A 195 0.32 -0.91 -10.06
CA SER A 195 1.65 -0.90 -10.69
C SER A 195 2.75 -0.36 -9.76
N LEU A 196 2.42 0.53 -8.83
CA LEU A 196 3.37 1.06 -7.84
C LEU A 196 3.48 0.21 -6.57
N GLY A 197 3.07 -1.06 -6.63
CA GLY A 197 3.23 -2.01 -5.54
C GLY A 197 2.22 -1.83 -4.42
N THR A 198 2.51 -2.41 -3.25
CA THR A 198 1.58 -2.49 -2.12
C THR A 198 1.90 -1.52 -0.98
N GLY A 199 2.94 -0.69 -1.12
CA GLY A 199 3.42 0.16 -0.03
C GLY A 199 3.98 1.50 -0.52
N ASN A 200 4.85 2.13 0.27
CA ASN A 200 5.17 3.54 0.05
C ASN A 200 6.00 3.76 -1.21
N VAL A 201 5.88 4.97 -1.75
CA VAL A 201 6.64 5.43 -2.90
C VAL A 201 7.42 6.67 -2.49
N THR A 202 8.74 6.63 -2.66
CA THR A 202 9.63 7.74 -2.34
C THR A 202 10.40 8.17 -3.58
N ILE A 203 10.32 9.45 -3.96
CA ILE A 203 11.13 10.02 -5.04
C ILE A 203 12.24 10.90 -4.45
N ASN A 204 13.48 10.59 -4.83
CA ASN A 204 14.67 11.31 -4.42
C ASN A 204 15.27 12.07 -5.62
N PRO A 205 15.17 13.41 -5.63
CA PRO A 205 15.78 14.22 -6.67
C PRO A 205 17.27 14.40 -6.41
N ARG A 206 17.97 14.84 -7.44
CA ARG A 206 19.35 15.33 -7.31
C ARG A 206 19.39 16.64 -6.51
N PRO A 207 20.56 17.00 -5.94
CA PRO A 207 20.73 18.27 -5.26
C PRO A 207 20.44 19.52 -6.11
N ASP A 208 20.59 19.42 -7.44
CA ASP A 208 20.31 20.50 -8.39
C ASP A 208 18.85 20.55 -8.86
N GLY A 209 18.00 19.68 -8.32
CA GLY A 209 16.55 19.65 -8.51
C GLY A 209 16.07 18.78 -9.66
N ARG A 210 16.96 18.27 -10.52
CA ARG A 210 16.58 17.29 -11.55
C ARG A 210 16.15 15.98 -10.90
N SER A 211 15.05 15.39 -11.38
CA SER A 211 14.48 14.18 -10.80
C SER A 211 13.87 13.26 -11.85
N ALA A 212 13.43 12.09 -11.39
CA ALA A 212 12.41 11.31 -12.07
C ALA A 212 11.09 12.10 -12.16
N SER A 213 10.35 11.87 -13.25
CA SER A 213 8.94 12.22 -13.38
C SER A 213 8.09 10.98 -13.18
N LEU A 214 7.18 11.00 -12.21
CA LEU A 214 6.26 9.89 -11.94
C LEU A 214 4.92 10.13 -12.65
N TYR A 215 4.58 9.25 -13.59
CA TYR A 215 3.33 9.27 -14.34
C TYR A 215 2.34 8.27 -13.75
N PHE A 216 1.17 8.75 -13.35
CA PHE A 216 0.00 7.96 -13.01
C PHE A 216 -0.88 7.84 -14.26
N ASP A 217 -0.67 6.77 -15.03
CA ASP A 217 -1.36 6.56 -16.31
C ASP A 217 -2.61 5.67 -16.19
N ALA A 218 -2.81 5.04 -15.03
CA ALA A 218 -3.98 4.24 -14.71
C ALA A 218 -4.55 4.62 -13.35
N ASN A 219 -5.86 4.40 -13.17
CA ASN A 219 -6.50 4.57 -11.88
C ASN A 219 -5.97 3.53 -10.89
N ASP A 220 -5.94 3.88 -9.61
CA ASP A 220 -5.53 3.00 -8.51
C ASP A 220 -4.12 2.41 -8.75
N ALA A 221 -3.21 3.19 -9.32
CA ALA A 221 -1.86 2.73 -9.63
C ALA A 221 -1.00 2.57 -8.38
N MET A 222 -1.20 3.43 -7.38
CA MET A 222 -0.65 3.35 -6.04
C MET A 222 -1.65 2.76 -5.04
N ALA A 223 -1.16 2.19 -3.95
CA ALA A 223 -2.03 1.62 -2.92
C ALA A 223 -2.65 2.73 -2.03
N ASP A 224 -3.96 2.64 -1.79
CA ASP A 224 -4.71 3.55 -0.90
C ASP A 224 -4.14 3.68 0.51
N THR A 225 -3.40 2.66 0.97
CA THR A 225 -2.78 2.63 2.30
C THR A 225 -1.37 3.22 2.33
N ALA A 226 -0.81 3.60 1.17
CA ALA A 226 0.57 3.98 1.04
C ALA A 226 0.80 5.49 1.21
N THR A 227 2.05 5.84 1.54
CA THR A 227 2.53 7.22 1.58
C THR A 227 3.29 7.55 0.29
N LEU A 228 2.96 8.67 -0.35
CA LEU A 228 3.78 9.26 -1.42
C LEU A 228 4.70 10.32 -0.81
N THR A 229 6.01 10.17 -1.02
CA THR A 229 7.03 11.12 -0.54
C THR A 229 7.80 11.72 -1.70
N LEU A 230 7.68 13.03 -1.88
CA LEU A 230 8.43 13.82 -2.86
C LEU A 230 9.53 14.59 -2.14
N ASN A 231 10.76 14.06 -2.15
CA ASN A 231 11.90 14.75 -1.53
C ASN A 231 12.39 15.91 -2.41
N GLY A 232 13.31 16.73 -1.88
CA GLY A 232 13.86 17.91 -2.55
C GLY A 232 13.44 19.21 -1.88
N SER A 233 13.57 20.32 -2.62
CA SER A 233 13.17 21.66 -2.17
C SER A 233 12.06 22.24 -3.05
N PRO A 234 11.28 23.23 -2.56
CA PRO A 234 10.27 23.91 -3.37
C PRO A 234 10.82 24.45 -4.70
N GLY A 235 10.13 24.17 -5.80
CA GLY A 235 10.57 24.55 -7.15
C GLY A 235 11.65 23.63 -7.75
N GLN A 236 11.85 22.46 -7.17
CA GLN A 236 12.67 21.37 -7.70
C GLN A 236 11.82 20.14 -7.97
N GLY A 237 12.35 19.17 -8.70
CA GLY A 237 11.66 17.92 -9.03
C GLY A 237 11.34 17.80 -10.51
N GLY A 238 10.94 16.59 -10.89
CA GLY A 238 10.58 16.22 -12.25
C GLY A 238 11.73 16.30 -13.26
N PHE A 239 11.37 15.99 -14.50
CA PHE A 239 12.28 16.00 -15.64
C PHE A 239 12.75 17.42 -15.94
N SER A 240 11.88 18.42 -15.82
CA SER A 240 12.23 19.82 -16.02
C SER A 240 13.26 20.33 -14.99
N GLY A 241 13.31 19.69 -13.82
CA GLY A 241 14.11 20.11 -12.66
C GLY A 241 13.56 21.35 -11.95
N ASN A 242 12.43 21.90 -12.40
CA ASN A 242 11.78 23.07 -11.80
C ASN A 242 10.53 22.71 -10.98
N GLY A 243 10.25 21.42 -10.83
CA GLY A 243 9.12 20.88 -10.07
C GLY A 243 7.82 20.71 -10.87
N SER A 244 7.61 21.42 -11.98
CA SER A 244 6.33 21.45 -12.71
C SER A 244 5.81 20.11 -13.23
N ASP A 245 6.70 19.13 -13.36
CA ASP A 245 6.46 17.79 -13.86
C ASP A 245 6.95 16.72 -12.86
N TYR A 246 6.88 17.00 -11.56
CA TYR A 246 7.33 16.04 -10.56
C TYR A 246 6.40 14.82 -10.50
N VAL A 247 5.09 15.08 -10.53
CA VAL A 247 4.04 14.08 -10.69
C VAL A 247 3.15 14.46 -11.87
N ILE A 248 2.87 13.51 -12.74
CA ILE A 248 1.97 13.66 -13.89
C ILE A 248 0.76 12.76 -13.66
N LEU A 249 -0.38 13.37 -13.39
CA LEU A 249 -1.65 12.66 -13.17
C LEU A 249 -2.44 12.59 -14.47
N ASN A 250 -2.31 11.49 -15.20
CA ASN A 250 -3.16 11.19 -16.36
C ASN A 250 -4.43 10.41 -15.96
N ALA A 251 -4.43 9.84 -14.76
CA ALA A 251 -5.53 9.13 -14.12
C ALA A 251 -5.67 9.54 -12.65
N ASP A 252 -6.78 9.17 -12.02
CA ASP A 252 -7.06 9.48 -10.61
C ASP A 252 -6.43 8.42 -9.70
N ASP A 253 -5.92 8.83 -8.54
CA ASP A 253 -5.34 7.90 -7.56
C ASP A 253 -5.68 8.33 -6.12
N THR A 254 -5.64 7.39 -5.18
CA THR A 254 -5.89 7.61 -3.75
C THR A 254 -4.73 7.09 -2.92
N ILE A 255 -4.28 7.87 -1.93
CA ILE A 255 -3.16 7.52 -1.04
C ILE A 255 -3.48 7.89 0.40
N ALA A 256 -2.82 7.24 1.37
CA ALA A 256 -3.07 7.50 2.80
C ALA A 256 -2.39 8.76 3.31
N ALA A 257 -1.22 9.10 2.77
CA ALA A 257 -0.46 10.27 3.19
C ALA A 257 0.42 10.79 2.06
N LEU A 258 0.67 12.10 2.09
CA LEU A 258 1.50 12.79 1.11
C LEU A 258 2.51 13.67 1.84
N TYR A 259 3.79 13.54 1.50
CA TYR A 259 4.86 14.43 1.94
C TYR A 259 5.46 15.11 0.71
N VAL A 260 5.51 16.44 0.73
CA VAL A 260 6.11 17.24 -0.35
C VAL A 260 7.18 18.13 0.25
N TYR A 261 8.42 17.96 -0.19
CA TYR A 261 9.60 18.66 0.32
C TYR A 261 9.75 18.59 1.85
N GLY A 262 9.50 17.40 2.41
CA GLY A 262 9.55 17.15 3.85
C GLY A 262 8.35 17.67 4.66
N VAL A 263 7.35 18.27 4.01
CA VAL A 263 6.14 18.77 4.66
C VAL A 263 4.97 17.82 4.38
N GLN A 264 4.37 17.30 5.45
CA GLN A 264 3.14 16.53 5.34
C GLN A 264 2.00 17.42 4.82
N GLN A 265 1.37 16.97 3.75
CA GLN A 265 0.23 17.64 3.15
C GLN A 265 -1.07 17.18 3.84
N PRO A 266 -2.06 18.07 4.01
CA PRO A 266 -3.36 17.70 4.57
C PRO A 266 -4.10 16.71 3.67
N ALA A 267 -5.15 16.09 4.20
CA ALA A 267 -6.08 15.32 3.37
C ALA A 267 -6.81 16.24 2.39
N GLY A 268 -7.11 15.74 1.19
CA GLY A 268 -7.76 16.52 0.15
C GLY A 268 -7.46 16.04 -1.27
N ALA A 269 -8.01 16.76 -2.24
CA ALA A 269 -7.78 16.54 -3.66
C ALA A 269 -6.67 17.47 -4.16
N TYR A 270 -5.64 16.89 -4.76
CA TYR A 270 -4.50 17.56 -5.36
C TYR A 270 -4.58 17.41 -6.88
N THR A 271 -4.43 18.51 -7.61
CA THR A 271 -4.60 18.57 -9.07
C THR A 271 -3.48 19.42 -9.68
N ASN A 272 -3.51 19.67 -10.98
CA ASN A 272 -2.62 20.62 -11.66
C ASN A 272 -2.72 22.08 -11.18
N SER A 273 -3.54 22.38 -10.17
CA SER A 273 -3.45 23.64 -9.40
C SER A 273 -2.19 23.70 -8.54
N GLU A 274 -1.62 22.54 -8.20
CA GLU A 274 -0.36 22.42 -7.49
C GLU A 274 0.82 22.65 -8.42
N ALA A 275 1.82 23.40 -7.97
CA ALA A 275 2.99 23.74 -8.79
C ALA A 275 3.87 22.53 -9.15
N TRP A 276 3.63 21.36 -8.53
CA TRP A 276 4.40 20.13 -8.72
C TRP A 276 3.63 19.02 -9.45
N ILE A 277 2.37 19.28 -9.82
CA ILE A 277 1.50 18.36 -10.54
C ILE A 277 1.24 18.91 -11.95
N SER A 278 1.31 18.01 -12.93
CA SER A 278 0.71 18.24 -14.26
C SER A 278 -0.26 17.12 -14.62
N GLY A 279 -0.94 17.24 -15.77
CA GLY A 279 -2.00 16.32 -16.19
C GLY A 279 -3.40 16.78 -15.78
N ASN A 280 -4.39 15.89 -15.95
CA ASN A 280 -5.82 16.17 -15.76
C ASN A 280 -6.46 15.32 -14.65
N GLY A 281 -5.75 14.35 -14.09
CA GLY A 281 -6.20 13.52 -13.00
C GLY A 281 -6.12 14.21 -11.64
N THR A 282 -6.64 13.53 -10.63
CA THR A 282 -6.70 13.98 -9.24
C THR A 282 -6.01 12.97 -8.33
N LEU A 283 -5.07 13.44 -7.51
CA LEU A 283 -4.50 12.67 -6.43
C LEU A 283 -5.29 12.98 -5.16
N THR A 284 -5.97 11.99 -4.62
CA THR A 284 -6.74 12.12 -3.38
C THR A 284 -5.90 11.62 -2.22
N VAL A 285 -5.49 12.52 -1.33
CA VAL A 285 -4.97 12.11 -0.01
C VAL A 285 -6.20 11.80 0.83
N ALA A 286 -6.43 10.50 1.04
CA ALA A 286 -7.52 10.02 1.86
C ALA A 286 -7.43 10.71 3.22
N SER A 287 -8.52 11.36 3.64
CA SER A 287 -8.64 11.68 5.04
C SER A 287 -8.59 10.34 5.76
N SER A 288 -7.75 10.22 6.77
CA SER A 288 -7.76 9.10 7.70
C SER A 288 -9.14 8.86 8.37
N ALA A 289 -10.15 9.69 8.06
CA ALA A 289 -11.56 9.44 8.26
C ALA A 289 -12.16 8.38 7.32
N GLY A 290 -11.67 7.14 7.42
CA GLY A 290 -12.38 5.95 6.94
C GLY A 290 -13.45 5.49 7.94
N PRO A 291 -14.30 4.50 7.60
CA PRO A 291 -15.18 3.86 8.58
C PRO A 291 -14.35 3.28 9.72
N ILE A 292 -14.62 3.68 10.96
CA ILE A 292 -13.89 3.21 12.14
C ILE A 292 -14.83 2.53 13.13
N GLY A 293 -14.26 1.60 13.90
CA GLY A 293 -14.97 0.86 14.93
C GLY A 293 -15.71 -0.39 14.47
N THR A 294 -16.12 -1.20 15.44
CA THR A 294 -16.86 -2.44 15.24
C THR A 294 -18.26 -2.30 15.81
N ASN A 295 -19.28 -2.53 14.96
CA ASN A 295 -20.65 -2.59 15.41
C ASN A 295 -20.90 -3.80 16.31
N TYR A 296 -21.64 -3.59 17.40
CA TYR A 296 -22.02 -4.65 18.34
C TYR A 296 -23.47 -4.44 18.81
N CYS A 297 -24.01 -5.40 19.57
CA CYS A 297 -25.37 -5.33 20.13
C CYS A 297 -26.45 -5.12 19.04
N GLY A 298 -26.24 -5.74 17.88
CA GLY A 298 -27.14 -5.70 16.73
C GLY A 298 -27.67 -7.09 16.34
N PRO A 299 -28.74 -7.16 15.54
CA PRO A 299 -29.54 -6.03 15.03
C PRO A 299 -30.32 -5.32 16.16
N ALA A 300 -30.59 -4.03 15.98
CA ALA A 300 -31.39 -3.25 16.90
C ALA A 300 -32.86 -3.67 16.85
N ILE A 301 -33.62 -3.36 17.91
CA ILE A 301 -35.06 -3.61 17.93
C ILE A 301 -35.73 -2.75 16.84
N MET A 302 -36.63 -3.39 16.08
CA MET A 302 -37.31 -2.76 14.96
C MET A 302 -38.11 -1.53 15.39
N ASN A 303 -37.92 -0.42 14.68
CA ASN A 303 -38.61 0.84 14.94
C ASN A 303 -39.94 0.95 14.18
N SER A 304 -40.68 2.06 14.36
CA SER A 304 -41.96 2.30 13.68
C SER A 304 -41.91 2.34 12.14
N ALA A 305 -40.74 2.49 11.54
CA ALA A 305 -40.55 2.39 10.09
C ALA A 305 -40.28 0.93 9.62
N ASN A 306 -40.42 -0.05 10.51
CA ASN A 306 -40.07 -1.46 10.30
C ASN A 306 -38.60 -1.69 9.91
N GLN A 307 -37.70 -0.83 10.41
CA GLN A 307 -36.25 -0.95 10.19
C GLN A 307 -35.50 -1.17 11.50
N SER A 308 -34.37 -1.88 11.42
CA SER A 308 -33.37 -1.90 12.49
C SER A 308 -32.44 -0.70 12.30
N ALA A 309 -32.50 0.23 13.26
CA ALA A 309 -31.64 1.41 13.28
C ALA A 309 -30.16 1.02 13.43
N VAL A 310 -29.27 1.75 12.77
CA VAL A 310 -27.82 1.48 12.78
C VAL A 310 -27.00 2.72 13.10
N ILE A 311 -25.84 2.51 13.73
CA ILE A 311 -24.83 3.56 13.94
C ILE A 311 -23.55 3.20 13.16
N SER A 312 -22.89 4.19 12.58
CA SER A 312 -21.56 4.08 11.98
C SER A 312 -20.70 5.26 12.42
N ALA A 313 -19.38 5.12 12.34
CA ALA A 313 -18.43 6.18 12.60
C ALA A 313 -17.47 6.32 11.43
N ILE A 314 -17.12 7.55 11.08
CA ILE A 314 -16.12 7.87 10.06
C ILE A 314 -15.16 8.88 10.71
N GLY A 315 -13.86 8.61 10.70
CA GLY A 315 -12.92 9.42 11.47
C GLY A 315 -11.57 8.76 11.65
N VAL A 316 -10.69 9.42 12.38
CA VAL A 316 -9.38 8.89 12.74
C VAL A 316 -9.49 8.17 14.08
N ASP A 317 -8.95 6.96 14.20
CA ASP A 317 -8.90 6.20 15.45
C ASP A 317 -7.71 6.59 16.33
N GLN A 318 -7.19 7.83 16.22
CA GLN A 318 -6.14 8.37 17.09
C GLN A 318 -6.72 9.26 18.19
N ALA A 319 -6.19 9.14 19.41
CA ALA A 319 -6.55 10.04 20.50
C ALA A 319 -5.98 11.46 20.28
N GLY A 320 -6.64 12.50 20.80
CA GLY A 320 -6.07 13.85 20.84
C GLY A 320 -6.77 14.95 20.01
N GLY A 321 -8.07 14.86 19.75
CA GLY A 321 -8.83 15.94 19.09
C GLY A 321 -8.95 15.80 17.57
N HIS A 322 -8.77 14.59 17.06
CA HIS A 322 -8.98 14.28 15.64
C HIS A 322 -10.47 14.18 15.28
N SER A 323 -10.77 14.24 13.98
CA SER A 323 -12.15 14.19 13.47
C SER A 323 -12.79 12.82 13.71
N LEU A 324 -13.97 12.84 14.33
CA LEU A 324 -14.86 11.70 14.51
C LEU A 324 -16.28 12.14 14.18
N GLU A 325 -16.84 11.64 13.08
CA GLU A 325 -18.26 11.81 12.76
C GLU A 325 -19.03 10.54 13.10
N LEU A 326 -20.07 10.65 13.91
CA LEU A 326 -21.03 9.58 14.16
C LEU A 326 -22.27 9.77 13.30
N THR A 327 -22.71 8.72 12.62
CA THR A 327 -23.94 8.69 11.82
C THR A 327 -24.92 7.68 12.38
N ALA A 328 -26.16 8.11 12.64
CA ALA A 328 -27.28 7.23 12.92
C ALA A 328 -28.18 7.15 11.69
N ALA A 329 -28.56 5.94 11.26
CA ALA A 329 -29.35 5.72 10.06
C ALA A 329 -30.46 4.68 10.28
N ARG A 330 -31.35 4.58 9.29
CA ARG A 330 -32.53 3.70 9.30
C ARG A 330 -33.50 4.03 10.43
N LEU A 331 -33.60 5.32 10.76
CA LEU A 331 -34.50 5.86 11.77
C LEU A 331 -35.86 6.20 11.14
N PRO A 332 -36.95 6.27 11.91
CA PRO A 332 -38.18 6.87 11.43
C PRO A 332 -37.92 8.34 11.04
N VAL A 333 -38.52 8.79 9.95
CA VAL A 333 -38.33 10.15 9.43
C VAL A 333 -38.86 11.22 10.41
N ASN A 334 -38.24 12.39 10.38
CA ASN A 334 -38.60 13.56 11.19
C ASN A 334 -38.62 13.34 12.72
N GLN A 335 -37.82 12.39 13.23
CA GLN A 335 -37.67 12.14 14.66
C GLN A 335 -36.44 12.82 15.23
N PHE A 336 -36.52 13.22 16.49
CA PHE A 336 -35.37 13.77 17.23
C PHE A 336 -34.60 12.67 17.94
N GLY A 337 -33.26 12.80 17.95
CA GLY A 337 -32.36 11.89 18.65
C GLY A 337 -31.03 12.54 19.01
N TYR A 338 -30.20 11.81 19.73
CA TYR A 338 -28.85 12.22 20.12
C TYR A 338 -27.98 10.99 20.40
N PHE A 339 -26.67 11.17 20.45
CA PHE A 339 -25.71 10.10 20.74
C PHE A 339 -25.40 9.99 22.23
N LEU A 340 -25.10 8.77 22.65
CA LEU A 340 -24.63 8.36 23.97
C LEU A 340 -23.24 7.76 23.85
N VAL A 341 -22.49 7.80 24.95
CA VAL A 341 -21.08 7.37 24.99
C VAL A 341 -20.72 6.72 26.32
N SER A 342 -19.93 5.64 26.28
CA SER A 342 -19.34 5.04 27.48
C SER A 342 -18.13 4.16 27.16
N MET A 343 -17.20 4.02 28.09
CA MET A 343 -16.13 3.02 28.02
C MET A 343 -16.62 1.59 28.32
N THR A 344 -17.78 1.43 28.95
CA THR A 344 -18.29 0.11 29.36
C THR A 344 -19.46 -0.33 28.49
N GLN A 345 -19.28 -1.44 27.78
CA GLN A 345 -20.37 -2.13 27.10
C GLN A 345 -21.31 -2.78 28.11
N GLY A 346 -22.58 -2.89 27.74
CA GLY A 346 -23.58 -3.57 28.55
C GLY A 346 -24.81 -3.94 27.76
N TYR A 347 -25.83 -4.39 28.48
CA TYR A 347 -27.13 -4.68 27.88
C TYR A 347 -28.24 -4.38 28.88
N GLY A 348 -29.21 -3.58 28.46
CA GLY A 348 -30.41 -3.24 29.21
C GLY A 348 -31.61 -3.18 28.27
N ALA A 349 -32.42 -4.22 28.27
CA ALA A 349 -33.67 -4.23 27.51
C ALA A 349 -34.68 -3.24 28.10
N ASN A 350 -35.44 -2.57 27.24
CA ASN A 350 -36.50 -1.62 27.61
C ASN A 350 -36.05 -0.50 28.55
N PHE A 351 -34.81 -0.04 28.39
CA PHE A 351 -34.20 0.92 29.31
C PHE A 351 -34.99 2.24 29.35
N GLY A 352 -35.36 2.70 30.55
CA GLY A 352 -36.08 3.96 30.73
C GLY A 352 -37.46 4.01 30.05
N GLY A 353 -38.10 2.86 29.79
CA GLY A 353 -39.37 2.79 29.06
C GLY A 353 -39.24 2.88 27.53
N SER A 354 -38.01 2.82 27.01
CA SER A 354 -37.73 2.62 25.58
C SER A 354 -38.20 1.26 25.09
N GLN A 355 -38.45 1.12 23.80
CA GLN A 355 -38.59 -0.18 23.14
C GLN A 355 -37.24 -0.78 22.70
N GLY A 356 -36.22 0.08 22.61
CA GLY A 356 -34.87 -0.36 22.25
C GLY A 356 -34.12 -0.95 23.44
N SER A 357 -32.93 -1.48 23.13
CA SER A 357 -31.99 -1.97 24.13
C SER A 357 -30.80 -1.02 24.27
N LEU A 358 -30.50 -0.61 25.49
CA LEU A 358 -29.30 0.17 25.80
C LEU A 358 -28.10 -0.77 25.86
N CYS A 359 -27.08 -0.51 25.04
CA CYS A 359 -25.88 -1.35 24.91
C CYS A 359 -24.68 -0.80 25.69
N LEU A 360 -24.90 0.23 26.50
CA LEU A 360 -23.91 0.93 27.32
C LEU A 360 -24.19 0.70 28.81
N ARG A 361 -23.16 0.73 29.65
CA ARG A 361 -23.24 0.62 31.12
C ARG A 361 -22.20 1.52 31.79
N GLY A 362 -22.10 1.46 33.12
CA GLY A 362 -21.10 2.25 33.87
C GLY A 362 -21.42 3.74 33.81
N GLN A 363 -20.39 4.55 33.56
CA GLN A 363 -20.54 5.99 33.37
C GLN A 363 -20.99 6.25 31.92
N ILE A 364 -22.27 6.61 31.76
CA ILE A 364 -22.87 6.89 30.45
C ILE A 364 -23.00 8.40 30.27
N GLY A 365 -22.27 8.92 29.29
CA GLY A 365 -22.38 10.28 28.81
C GLY A 365 -23.46 10.42 27.74
N GLY A 366 -23.93 11.66 27.55
CA GLY A 366 -24.87 11.99 26.48
C GLY A 366 -24.52 13.31 25.83
N PHE A 367 -24.57 13.35 24.51
CA PHE A 367 -24.39 14.56 23.71
C PHE A 367 -25.70 15.37 23.66
N TYR A 368 -26.21 15.80 24.82
CA TYR A 368 -27.54 16.43 24.96
C TYR A 368 -27.67 17.79 24.26
N GLN A 369 -26.56 18.51 24.07
CA GLN A 369 -26.52 19.75 23.26
C GLN A 369 -26.51 19.46 21.75
N GLY A 370 -26.25 18.20 21.38
CA GLY A 370 -26.17 17.71 20.01
C GLY A 370 -27.46 17.03 19.53
N VAL A 371 -28.64 17.43 20.02
CA VAL A 371 -29.91 16.88 19.49
C VAL A 371 -30.01 17.17 18.00
N ARG A 372 -30.35 16.15 17.22
CA ARG A 372 -30.53 16.22 15.75
C ARG A 372 -31.90 15.69 15.35
N ASN A 373 -32.32 16.04 14.14
CA ASN A 373 -33.54 15.53 13.52
C ASN A 373 -33.16 14.59 12.37
N SER A 374 -33.83 13.44 12.26
CA SER A 374 -33.58 12.43 11.22
C SER A 374 -34.01 12.85 9.81
N ARG A 375 -34.76 13.95 9.69
CA ARG A 375 -35.25 14.54 8.43
C ARG A 375 -35.95 13.50 7.55
N ALA A 376 -36.06 13.79 6.25
CA ALA A 376 -36.67 12.90 5.28
C ALA A 376 -35.83 11.64 4.98
N ALA A 377 -34.51 11.69 5.24
CA ALA A 377 -33.60 10.58 4.97
C ALA A 377 -33.62 9.48 6.05
N GLY A 378 -34.20 9.75 7.23
CA GLY A 378 -34.14 8.83 8.36
C GLY A 378 -32.72 8.71 8.94
N THR A 379 -31.93 9.78 8.85
CA THR A 379 -30.52 9.82 9.28
C THR A 379 -30.17 11.13 9.99
N PHE A 380 -29.21 11.08 10.91
CA PHE A 380 -28.56 12.29 11.43
C PHE A 380 -27.09 12.02 11.79
N THR A 381 -26.28 13.08 11.76
CA THR A 381 -24.84 13.03 12.05
C THR A 381 -24.44 13.96 13.19
N LEU A 382 -23.33 13.64 13.86
CA LEU A 382 -22.70 14.47 14.89
C LEU A 382 -21.17 14.36 14.78
N ASP A 383 -20.53 15.50 14.59
CA ASP A 383 -19.09 15.65 14.83
C ASP A 383 -18.81 15.63 16.33
N VAL A 384 -17.92 14.73 16.74
CA VAL A 384 -17.52 14.52 18.12
C VAL A 384 -16.12 15.09 18.31
N ASP A 385 -16.01 16.03 19.24
CA ASP A 385 -14.72 16.47 19.77
C ASP A 385 -14.20 15.42 20.78
N THR A 386 -13.16 14.70 20.41
CA THR A 386 -12.56 13.64 21.24
C THR A 386 -11.82 14.17 22.47
N LEU A 387 -11.61 15.49 22.60
CA LEU A 387 -11.07 16.12 23.81
C LEU A 387 -12.15 16.47 24.84
N VAL A 388 -13.43 16.44 24.45
CA VAL A 388 -14.55 16.91 25.27
C VAL A 388 -15.71 15.89 25.25
N ILE A 389 -15.41 14.64 25.57
CA ILE A 389 -16.42 13.58 25.70
C ILE A 389 -17.23 13.79 26.98
N PRO A 390 -18.57 13.92 26.89
CA PRO A 390 -19.39 14.09 28.08
C PRO A 390 -19.33 12.85 28.96
N GLN A 391 -19.12 13.02 30.26
CA GLN A 391 -19.30 11.99 31.28
C GLN A 391 -20.12 12.56 32.46
N PRO A 392 -20.76 11.72 33.29
CA PRO A 392 -21.47 12.17 34.49
C PRO A 392 -20.61 12.99 35.46
N GLY A 393 -19.29 12.76 35.48
CA GLY A 393 -18.32 13.50 36.30
C GLY A 393 -17.79 14.80 35.68
N GLY A 394 -18.24 15.18 34.47
CA GLY A 394 -17.71 16.28 33.67
C GLY A 394 -17.09 15.78 32.36
N PRO A 395 -16.78 16.67 31.39
CA PRO A 395 -16.14 16.27 30.14
C PRO A 395 -14.74 15.70 30.35
N VAL A 396 -14.38 14.68 29.56
CA VAL A 396 -13.06 14.05 29.56
C VAL A 396 -12.54 13.92 28.13
N GLY A 397 -11.22 13.95 27.95
CA GLY A 397 -10.60 13.65 26.65
C GLY A 397 -10.26 12.16 26.54
N ILE A 398 -10.51 11.58 25.36
CA ILE A 398 -10.10 10.21 25.03
C ILE A 398 -8.57 10.12 25.06
N GLN A 399 -8.04 9.09 25.73
CA GLN A 399 -6.61 8.82 25.80
C GLN A 399 -6.19 7.68 24.84
N PRO A 400 -4.93 7.66 24.37
CA PRO A 400 -4.37 6.54 23.63
C PRO A 400 -4.54 5.20 24.35
N GLY A 401 -4.91 4.16 23.62
CA GLY A 401 -5.19 2.80 24.14
C GLY A 401 -6.59 2.60 24.75
N GLU A 402 -7.42 3.65 24.85
CA GLU A 402 -8.78 3.53 25.38
C GLU A 402 -9.76 3.00 24.34
N THR A 403 -10.76 2.24 24.81
CA THR A 403 -11.90 1.83 23.99
C THR A 403 -13.16 2.57 24.42
N TRP A 404 -13.78 3.27 23.48
CA TRP A 404 -15.02 4.01 23.68
C TRP A 404 -16.15 3.44 22.84
N ASN A 405 -17.35 3.43 23.42
CA ASN A 405 -18.53 2.86 22.80
C ASN A 405 -19.61 3.92 22.64
N PHE A 406 -20.25 3.93 21.48
CA PHE A 406 -21.28 4.89 21.13
C PHE A 406 -22.58 4.20 20.74
N GLN A 407 -23.70 4.85 21.02
CA GLN A 407 -25.04 4.40 20.62
C GLN A 407 -25.95 5.62 20.43
N ALA A 408 -26.88 5.59 19.48
CA ALA A 408 -27.86 6.66 19.33
C ALA A 408 -29.18 6.31 20.00
N TRP A 409 -29.75 7.27 20.74
CA TRP A 409 -31.13 7.25 21.20
C TRP A 409 -31.98 8.14 20.27
N PHE A 410 -33.20 7.73 19.99
CA PHE A 410 -34.14 8.52 19.19
C PHE A 410 -35.59 8.32 19.62
N ARG A 411 -36.43 9.32 19.32
CA ARG A 411 -37.89 9.23 19.49
C ARG A 411 -38.48 8.27 18.48
N ASP A 412 -39.46 7.49 18.91
CA ASP A 412 -40.15 6.51 18.07
C ASP A 412 -41.65 6.49 18.39
N ARG A 413 -42.44 5.82 17.55
CA ARG A 413 -43.89 5.67 17.76
C ARG A 413 -44.40 4.32 17.24
N ASN A 414 -44.40 3.29 18.08
CA ASN A 414 -44.72 1.94 17.65
C ASN A 414 -45.57 1.15 18.68
N PRO A 415 -46.92 1.21 18.66
CA PRO A 415 -47.78 2.17 17.95
C PRO A 415 -48.01 3.48 18.74
N ASN A 416 -47.72 3.47 20.05
CA ASN A 416 -47.79 4.65 20.92
C ASN A 416 -46.43 5.37 20.97
N GLN A 417 -46.41 6.62 21.44
CA GLN A 417 -45.18 7.38 21.62
C GLN A 417 -44.19 6.63 22.53
N THR A 418 -42.96 6.50 22.07
CA THR A 418 -41.90 5.78 22.76
C THR A 418 -40.54 6.30 22.28
N THR A 419 -39.49 5.55 22.56
CA THR A 419 -38.12 5.80 22.13
C THR A 419 -37.49 4.49 21.74
N ASN A 420 -36.39 4.55 20.99
CA ASN A 420 -35.66 3.37 20.56
C ASN A 420 -34.16 3.71 20.44
N PHE A 421 -33.35 2.69 20.19
CA PHE A 421 -31.89 2.79 20.11
C PHE A 421 -31.37 2.14 18.83
N THR A 422 -30.24 2.63 18.31
CA THR A 422 -29.44 1.90 17.31
C THR A 422 -28.77 0.69 17.97
N ASN A 423 -28.07 -0.13 17.19
CA ASN A 423 -27.02 -0.98 17.76
C ASN A 423 -25.86 -0.11 18.33
N GLY A 424 -24.87 -0.72 18.96
CA GLY A 424 -23.67 -0.04 19.44
C GLY A 424 -22.53 -0.03 18.41
N ILE A 425 -21.58 0.89 18.56
CA ILE A 425 -20.27 0.84 17.89
C ILE A 425 -19.15 1.01 18.91
N SER A 426 -18.11 0.19 18.81
CA SER A 426 -16.95 0.17 19.69
C SER A 426 -15.72 0.62 18.90
N ILE A 427 -15.00 1.64 19.39
CA ILE A 427 -13.82 2.21 18.73
C ILE A 427 -12.66 2.14 19.72
N LEU A 428 -11.57 1.48 19.33
CA LEU A 428 -10.29 1.54 20.03
C LEU A 428 -9.54 2.76 19.50
N PHE A 429 -9.08 3.63 20.39
CA PHE A 429 -8.26 4.79 20.02
C PHE A 429 -6.79 4.49 20.29
N GLN A 430 -5.93 4.69 19.30
CA GLN A 430 -4.50 4.40 19.33
C GLN A 430 -3.67 5.60 19.76
#